data_AF-A0A1F3C4M8-F1
#
_entry.id   AF-A0A1F3C4M8-F1
#
_cell.length_a   1.000
_cell.length_b   1.000
_cell.length_c   1.000
_cell.angle_alpha   90.00
_cell.angle_beta   90.00
_cell.angle_gamma   90.00
#
_symmetry.space_group_name_H-M   'P 1'
#
loop_
_entity.id
_entity.type
_entity.pdbx_description
1 polymer ?
#
loop_
_entity_poly.entity_id
_entity_poly.type
_entity_poly.pdbx_seq_one_letter_code
_entity_poly.pdbx_strand_id
1 'polypeptide(L)'
;MPHVIHQPVVAIVQNAISIMDALLRDRIDLQSYIRQIKELDADSLLAQYQADFRQDPALVYYLDALMMLSSLQHELDFQVSEYGANVASEDVSMLKELLEKFPPMESPGSARPRWAERMG
;
A
#
# COMPACT_ATOMS: atom_id res chain seq x y z
N MET A 1 -9.26 0.42 16.66
CA MET A 1 -8.80 1.82 16.49
C MET A 1 -8.18 1.93 15.11
N PRO A 2 -8.57 2.90 14.26
CA PRO A 2 -7.87 3.11 12.99
C PRO A 2 -6.42 3.46 13.30
N HIS A 3 -5.48 2.62 12.87
CA HIS A 3 -4.07 2.89 13.07
C HIS A 3 -3.71 4.14 12.26
N VAL A 4 -2.93 5.06 12.86
CA VAL A 4 -2.53 6.32 12.20
C VAL A 4 -1.79 6.06 10.89
N ILE A 5 -1.15 4.89 10.76
CA ILE A 5 -0.49 4.38 9.55
C ILE A 5 -1.44 4.04 8.40
N HIS A 6 -2.72 3.75 8.67
CA HIS A 6 -3.66 3.25 7.65
C HIS A 6 -3.79 4.20 6.46
N GLN A 7 -4.12 5.46 6.72
CA GLN A 7 -4.36 6.44 5.65
C GLN A 7 -3.12 6.70 4.79
N PRO A 8 -1.93 6.97 5.37
CA PRO A 8 -0.70 7.11 4.60
C PRO A 8 -0.38 5.90 3.72
N VAL A 9 -0.49 4.68 4.26
CA VAL A 9 -0.13 3.45 3.52
C VAL A 9 -1.18 3.11 2.45
N VAL A 10 -2.47 3.31 2.72
CA VAL A 10 -3.51 3.16 1.70
C VAL A 10 -3.26 4.12 0.53
N ALA A 11 -2.97 5.39 0.83
CA ALA A 11 -2.78 6.41 -0.19
C ALA A 11 -1.58 6.08 -1.10
N ILE A 12 -0.44 5.68 -0.54
CA ILE A 12 0.75 5.34 -1.34
C ILE A 12 0.54 4.07 -2.17
N VAL A 13 -0.12 3.04 -1.63
CA VAL A 13 -0.41 1.80 -2.36
C VAL A 13 -1.40 2.05 -3.50
N GLN A 14 -2.45 2.85 -3.27
CA GLN A 14 -3.39 3.24 -4.33
C GLN A 14 -2.71 4.07 -5.41
N ASN A 15 -1.80 4.99 -5.03
CA ASN A 15 -1.02 5.75 -5.99
C ASN A 15 -0.13 4.84 -6.85
N ALA A 16 0.59 3.91 -6.23
CA ALA A 16 1.43 2.93 -6.92
C ALA A 16 0.62 2.10 -7.93
N ILE A 17 -0.54 1.57 -7.51
CA ILE A 17 -1.46 0.83 -8.40
C ILE A 17 -1.91 1.70 -9.56
N SER A 18 -2.28 2.96 -9.31
CA SER A 18 -2.72 3.87 -10.37
C SER A 18 -1.61 4.14 -11.40
N ILE A 19 -0.36 4.27 -10.95
CA ILE A 19 0.81 4.46 -11.81
C ILE A 19 1.05 3.20 -12.66
N MET A 20 1.03 2.02 -12.05
CA MET A 20 1.19 0.73 -12.75
C MET A 20 0.08 0.48 -13.76
N ASP A 21 -1.18 0.69 -13.38
CA ASP A 21 -2.34 0.56 -14.27
C ASP A 21 -2.29 1.56 -15.43
N ALA A 22 -1.72 2.76 -15.23
CA ALA A 22 -1.52 3.73 -16.29
C ALA A 22 -0.46 3.26 -17.30
N LEU A 23 0.65 2.67 -16.84
CA LEU A 23 1.68 2.09 -17.72
C LEU A 23 1.09 0.92 -18.53
N LEU A 24 0.43 -0.02 -17.86
CA LEU A 24 -0.16 -1.23 -18.49
C LEU A 24 -1.26 -0.91 -19.51
N ARG A 25 -1.81 0.30 -19.48
CA ARG A 25 -2.84 0.80 -20.42
C ARG A 25 -2.28 1.80 -21.43
N ASP A 26 -0.96 1.89 -21.55
CA ASP A 26 -0.25 2.81 -22.45
C ASP A 26 -0.62 4.29 -22.25
N ARG A 27 -1.03 4.68 -21.04
CA ARG A 27 -1.39 6.07 -20.70
C ARG A 27 -0.20 6.91 -20.27
N ILE A 28 0.87 6.26 -19.81
CA ILE A 28 2.15 6.88 -19.50
C ILE A 28 3.27 6.06 -20.14
N ASP A 29 4.39 6.71 -20.44
CA ASP A 29 5.58 6.02 -20.91
C ASP A 29 6.40 5.42 -19.74
N LEU A 30 7.35 4.57 -20.09
CA LEU A 30 8.21 3.87 -19.15
C LEU A 30 9.06 4.84 -18.30
N GLN A 31 9.47 5.98 -18.86
CA GLN A 31 10.24 6.99 -18.14
C GLN A 31 9.39 7.70 -17.07
N SER A 32 8.14 8.01 -17.41
CA SER A 32 7.16 8.58 -16.48
C SER A 32 6.78 7.60 -15.38
N TYR A 33 6.70 6.30 -15.71
CA TYR A 33 6.54 5.23 -14.72
C TYR A 33 7.71 5.20 -13.73
N ILE A 34 8.95 5.11 -14.22
CA ILE A 34 10.16 5.06 -13.36
C ILE A 34 10.19 6.25 -12.41
N ARG A 35 10.02 7.47 -12.94
CA ARG A 35 10.04 8.70 -12.15
C ARG A 35 8.98 8.68 -11.05
N GLN A 36 7.73 8.37 -11.39
CA GLN A 36 6.62 8.43 -10.43
C GLN A 36 6.72 7.34 -9.36
N ILE A 37 7.17 6.13 -9.69
CA ILE A 37 7.40 5.09 -8.68
C ILE A 37 8.51 5.49 -7.72
N LYS A 38 9.61 6.09 -8.21
CA LYS A 38 10.70 6.58 -7.35
C LYS A 38 10.32 7.74 -6.42
N GLU A 39 9.25 8.46 -6.75
CA GLU A 39 8.73 9.57 -5.93
C GLU A 39 7.79 9.09 -4.80
N LEU A 40 7.43 7.80 -4.75
CA LEU A 40 6.63 7.26 -3.66
C LEU A 40 7.41 7.29 -2.34
N ASP A 41 6.80 7.76 -1.25
CA ASP A 41 7.46 7.93 0.04
C ASP A 41 7.44 6.65 0.92
N ALA A 42 7.78 5.48 0.36
CA ALA A 42 7.65 4.21 1.06
C ALA A 42 8.67 4.06 2.19
N ASP A 43 9.92 4.44 1.94
CA ASP A 43 11.03 4.30 2.90
C ASP A 43 10.84 5.20 4.14
N SER A 44 10.35 6.43 3.96
CA SER A 44 10.06 7.31 5.09
C SER A 44 8.95 6.75 5.97
N LEU A 45 7.90 6.17 5.37
CA LEU A 45 6.82 5.51 6.12
C LEU A 45 7.35 4.28 6.89
N LEU A 46 8.21 3.46 6.27
CA LEU A 46 8.87 2.34 6.95
C LEU A 46 9.67 2.81 8.17
N ALA A 47 10.45 3.89 8.02
CA ALA A 47 11.23 4.45 9.11
C ALA A 47 10.35 5.05 10.21
N GLN A 48 9.30 5.79 9.83
CA GLN A 48 8.39 6.46 10.75
C GLN A 48 7.64 5.48 11.65
N TYR A 49 7.16 4.35 11.10
CA TYR A 49 6.33 3.39 11.82
C TYR A 49 7.09 2.13 12.27
N GLN A 50 8.43 2.13 12.20
CA GLN A 50 9.26 0.97 12.56
C GLN A 50 8.96 0.42 13.96
N ALA A 51 8.73 1.30 14.94
CA ALA A 51 8.42 0.90 16.30
C ALA A 51 7.04 0.22 16.40
N ASP A 52 6.04 0.74 15.69
CA ASP A 52 4.69 0.20 15.68
C ASP A 52 4.67 -1.23 15.08
N PHE A 53 5.39 -1.46 13.98
CA PHE A 53 5.49 -2.79 13.36
C PHE A 53 6.08 -3.86 14.29
N ARG A 54 6.97 -3.48 15.21
CA ARG A 54 7.54 -4.42 16.18
C ARG A 54 6.60 -4.73 17.34
N GLN A 55 5.66 -3.83 17.61
CA GLN A 55 4.78 -3.89 18.78
C GLN A 55 3.40 -4.43 18.44
N ASP A 56 2.96 -4.28 17.18
CA ASP A 56 1.61 -4.61 16.75
C ASP A 56 1.61 -5.56 15.53
N PRO A 57 1.37 -6.87 15.75
CA PRO A 57 1.25 -7.85 14.69
C PRO A 57 0.12 -7.57 13.70
N ALA A 58 -0.90 -6.79 14.08
CA ALA A 58 -2.00 -6.43 13.17
C ALA A 58 -1.51 -5.54 12.01
N LEU A 59 -0.31 -4.98 12.12
CA LEU A 59 0.26 -4.11 11.09
C LEU A 59 1.02 -4.85 9.98
N VAL A 60 1.08 -6.19 10.03
CA VAL A 60 1.88 -7.00 9.10
C VAL A 60 1.58 -6.71 7.63
N TYR A 61 0.31 -6.55 7.25
CA TYR A 61 -0.04 -6.29 5.85
C TYR A 61 0.40 -4.89 5.37
N TYR A 62 0.42 -3.90 6.26
CA TYR A 62 0.97 -2.57 5.92
C TYR A 62 2.49 -2.64 5.76
N LEU A 63 3.17 -3.41 6.62
CA LEU A 63 4.60 -3.65 6.51
C LEU A 63 4.94 -4.35 5.19
N ASP A 64 4.21 -5.42 4.84
CA ASP A 64 4.40 -6.17 3.60
C ASP A 64 4.24 -5.25 2.37
N ALA A 65 3.20 -4.43 2.34
CA ALA A 65 2.97 -3.49 1.24
C ALA A 65 4.09 -2.44 1.12
N LEU A 66 4.54 -1.87 2.23
CA LEU A 66 5.63 -0.89 2.21
C LEU A 66 6.98 -1.52 1.85
N MET A 67 7.27 -2.73 2.35
CA MET A 67 8.47 -3.46 1.98
C MET A 67 8.50 -3.80 0.49
N MET A 68 7.36 -4.21 -0.07
CA MET A 68 7.23 -4.47 -1.49
C MET A 68 7.49 -3.20 -2.31
N LEU A 69 6.86 -2.07 -1.96
CA LEU A 69 7.09 -0.79 -2.64
C LEU A 69 8.54 -0.33 -2.53
N SER A 70 9.16 -0.45 -1.36
CA SER A 70 10.58 -0.15 -1.16
C SER A 70 11.49 -1.03 -2.03
N SER A 71 11.21 -2.34 -2.08
CA SER A 71 11.96 -3.28 -2.93
C SER A 71 11.84 -2.91 -4.41
N LEU A 72 10.61 -2.63 -4.86
CA LEU A 72 10.35 -2.19 -6.22
C LEU A 72 11.15 -0.94 -6.57
N GLN A 73 11.15 0.08 -5.70
CA GLN A 73 11.88 1.33 -5.93
C GLN A 73 13.38 1.12 -6.08
N HIS A 74 13.98 0.26 -5.25
CA HIS A 74 15.41 -0.01 -5.26
C HIS A 74 15.87 -0.81 -6.49
N GLU A 75 15.01 -1.70 -7.00
CA GLU A 75 15.35 -2.58 -8.13
C GLU A 75 14.78 -2.09 -9.47
N LEU A 76 14.01 -1.00 -9.47
CA LEU A 76 13.17 -0.57 -10.60
C LEU A 76 13.93 -0.45 -11.91
N ASP A 77 15.10 0.21 -11.89
CA ASP A 77 15.88 0.44 -13.12
C ASP A 77 16.37 -0.88 -13.73
N PHE A 78 16.76 -1.83 -12.87
CA PHE A 78 17.20 -3.15 -13.30
C PHE A 78 16.01 -3.95 -13.85
N GLN A 79 14.91 -4.03 -13.10
CA GLN A 79 13.72 -4.78 -13.52
C GLN A 79 13.13 -4.24 -14.83
N VAL A 80 13.10 -2.92 -15.01
CA VAL A 80 12.65 -2.29 -16.25
C VAL A 80 13.59 -2.61 -17.42
N SER A 81 14.91 -2.65 -17.20
CA SER A 81 15.86 -3.00 -18.25
C SER A 81 15.74 -4.45 -18.73
N GLU A 82 15.42 -5.38 -17.82
CA GLU A 82 15.31 -6.82 -18.12
C GLU A 82 13.93 -7.21 -18.65
N TYR A 83 12.85 -6.64 -18.09
CA TYR A 83 11.47 -7.11 -18.31
C TYR A 83 10.56 -6.07 -18.98
N GLY A 84 11.02 -4.82 -19.16
CA GLY A 84 10.23 -3.74 -19.75
C GLY A 84 8.95 -3.45 -18.96
N ALA A 85 7.85 -3.14 -19.65
CA ALA A 85 6.57 -2.78 -19.02
C ALA A 85 5.89 -3.94 -18.26
N ASN A 86 6.32 -5.18 -18.48
CA ASN A 86 5.73 -6.35 -17.82
C ASN A 86 6.01 -6.39 -16.31
N VAL A 87 7.04 -5.66 -15.84
CA VAL A 87 7.38 -5.54 -14.41
C VAL A 87 6.16 -5.11 -13.57
N ALA A 88 5.34 -4.20 -14.09
CA ALA A 88 4.20 -3.65 -13.35
C ALA A 88 3.03 -4.63 -13.17
N SER A 89 2.96 -5.71 -13.95
CA SER A 89 1.79 -6.60 -14.00
C SER A 89 1.65 -7.53 -12.79
N GLU A 90 2.77 -8.04 -12.29
CA GLU A 90 2.81 -8.86 -11.09
C GLU A 90 2.65 -7.98 -9.84
N ASP A 91 3.36 -6.86 -9.81
CA ASP A 91 3.32 -5.93 -8.69
C ASP A 91 1.92 -5.34 -8.46
N VAL A 92 1.23 -4.94 -9.53
CA VAL A 92 -0.12 -4.36 -9.39
C VAL A 92 -1.12 -5.37 -8.83
N SER A 93 -0.96 -6.66 -9.17
CA SER A 93 -1.84 -7.73 -8.69
C SER A 93 -1.61 -7.97 -7.20
N MET A 94 -0.34 -8.06 -6.78
CA MET A 94 0.03 -8.26 -5.38
C MET A 94 -0.37 -7.07 -4.49
N LEU A 95 -0.20 -5.82 -4.96
CA LEU A 95 -0.66 -4.64 -4.22
C LEU A 95 -2.19 -4.59 -4.08
N LYS A 96 -2.95 -5.02 -5.11
CA LYS A 96 -4.42 -5.14 -5.03
C LYS A 96 -4.83 -6.17 -3.99
N GLU A 97 -4.18 -7.33 -3.95
CA GLU A 97 -4.43 -8.35 -2.93
C GLU A 97 -4.10 -7.87 -1.51
N LEU A 98 -3.04 -7.08 -1.33
CA LEU A 98 -2.68 -6.51 -0.03
C LEU A 98 -3.69 -5.46 0.44
N LEU A 99 -4.20 -4.61 -0.46
CA LEU A 99 -5.26 -3.65 -0.14
C LEU A 99 -6.51 -4.32 0.42
N GLU A 100 -6.90 -5.48 -0.11
CA GLU A 100 -8.07 -6.23 0.38
C GLU A 100 -7.88 -6.79 1.79
N LYS A 101 -6.62 -6.99 2.21
CA LYS A 101 -6.25 -7.50 3.55
C LYS A 101 -6.12 -6.38 4.58
N PHE A 102 -6.14 -5.11 4.17
CA PHE A 102 -6.07 -4.01 5.12
C PHE A 102 -7.34 -4.00 5.98
N PRO A 103 -7.21 -3.89 7.32
CA PRO A 103 -8.37 -3.85 8.19
C PRO A 103 -9.28 -2.67 7.79
N PRO A 104 -10.60 -2.88 7.72
CA PRO A 104 -11.54 -1.83 7.37
C PRO A 104 -11.44 -0.69 8.39
N MET A 105 -11.55 0.56 7.93
CA MET A 105 -11.72 1.67 8.86
C MET A 105 -12.94 1.39 9.73
N GLU A 106 -12.73 1.14 11.02
CA GLU A 106 -13.80 1.16 12.00
C GLU A 106 -14.43 2.56 11.94
N SER A 107 -15.58 2.68 11.28
CA SER A 107 -16.40 3.88 11.38
C SER A 107 -16.71 4.11 12.86
N PRO A 108 -16.53 5.32 13.42
CA PRO A 108 -16.74 5.62 14.84
C PRO A 108 -18.25 5.64 15.21
N GLY A 109 -18.97 4.57 14.90
CA GLY A 109 -20.43 4.45 15.06
C GLY A 109 -20.97 3.05 15.33
N SER A 110 -20.15 2.00 15.38
CA SER A 110 -20.63 0.62 15.65
C SER A 110 -20.41 0.14 17.09
N ALA A 111 -20.35 1.06 18.05
CA ALA A 111 -20.63 0.69 19.44
C ALA A 111 -22.14 0.83 19.64
N ARG A 112 -22.91 -0.26 19.44
CA ARG A 112 -24.27 -0.31 19.96
C ARG A 112 -24.16 -0.06 21.48
N PRO A 113 -24.79 1.00 22.02
CA PRO A 113 -24.64 1.27 23.43
C PRO A 113 -25.34 0.17 24.23
N ARG A 114 -24.64 -0.33 25.24
CA ARG A 114 -24.97 -1.49 26.09
C ARG A 114 -26.33 -1.41 26.82
N TRP A 115 -27.07 -0.32 26.68
CA TRP A 115 -28.45 -0.18 27.18
C TRP A 115 -29.50 -0.77 26.23
N ALA A 116 -29.18 -0.98 24.95
CA ALA A 116 -30.09 -1.59 23.97
C ALA A 116 -30.32 -3.10 24.20
N GLU A 117 -29.51 -3.76 25.03
CA GLU A 117 -29.64 -5.20 25.36
C GLU A 117 -30.53 -5.46 26.59
N ARG A 118 -31.00 -4.42 27.30
CA ARG A 118 -31.83 -4.58 28.51
C ARG A 118 -33.34 -4.41 28.28
N MET A 119 -33.78 -4.29 27.03
CA MET A 119 -35.19 -4.16 26.64
C MET A 119 -35.58 -5.23 25.61
N GLY A 120 -35.24 -6.48 25.89
CA GLY A 120 -35.70 -7.68 25.20
C GLY A 120 -36.21 -8.69 26.22
#